data_AF-A0A2E1A0Y4-F1
#
_entry.id   AF-A0A2E1A0Y4-F1
#
_cell.length_a   1.000
_cell.length_b   1.000
_cell.length_c   1.000
_cell.angle_alpha   90.00
_cell.angle_beta   90.00
_cell.angle_gamma   90.00
#
_symmetry.space_group_name_H-M   'P 1'
#
loop_
_entity.id
_entity.type
_entity.pdbx_description
1 polymer ?
#
loop_
_entity_poly.entity_id
_entity_poly.type
_entity_poly.pdbx_seq_one_letter_code
_entity_poly.pdbx_strand_id
1 'polypeptide(L)'
;PDEAPATDAAAPETEEATADAGAAPDEAPATEGKFASAAAPEASVPDAVQSVPEETQQQYQAVAAKGNSLKLAGEQVLSSGSKEELKQSLPVAIVLKKNMSKDVGQLYEQYKNFKSANDNPETIEQFKEACNTVIRDAQKMHQEIKEKVYTVYEKTPPS
;
A
#
# COMPACT_ATOMS: atom_id res chain seq x y z
N PRO A 1 -24.41 -13.83 -60.88
CA PRO A 1 -23.88 -13.55 -59.54
C PRO A 1 -25.06 -13.32 -58.59
N ASP A 2 -25.53 -14.36 -57.89
CA ASP A 2 -24.81 -15.15 -56.87
C ASP A 2 -24.53 -14.31 -55.62
N GLU A 3 -24.88 -14.75 -54.42
CA GLU A 3 -25.91 -15.73 -54.04
C GLU A 3 -26.38 -15.41 -52.60
N ALA A 4 -27.57 -15.87 -52.24
CA ALA A 4 -28.05 -16.02 -50.86
C ALA A 4 -28.96 -17.28 -50.83
N PRO A 5 -29.09 -18.03 -49.72
CA PRO A 5 -29.15 -17.48 -48.34
C PRO A 5 -28.65 -18.40 -47.19
N ALA A 6 -28.97 -17.99 -45.96
CA ALA A 6 -29.47 -18.78 -44.82
C ALA A 6 -28.79 -20.10 -44.33
N THR A 7 -28.28 -20.03 -43.09
CA THR A 7 -28.56 -20.90 -41.92
C THR A 7 -29.03 -22.37 -42.08
N ASP A 8 -28.27 -23.30 -41.48
CA ASP A 8 -28.68 -24.23 -40.40
C ASP A 8 -27.37 -24.73 -39.71
N ALA A 9 -27.18 -24.80 -38.39
CA ALA A 9 -27.82 -25.58 -37.31
C ALA A 9 -27.59 -27.11 -37.39
N ALA A 10 -26.65 -27.63 -36.58
CA ALA A 10 -26.64 -28.99 -36.03
C ALA A 10 -25.52 -29.20 -34.99
N ALA A 11 -25.86 -29.82 -33.86
CA ALA A 11 -24.99 -30.70 -33.07
C ALA A 11 -25.60 -32.12 -33.16
N PRO A 12 -24.88 -33.23 -32.90
CA PRO A 12 -24.52 -33.61 -31.51
C PRO A 12 -23.21 -34.43 -31.35
N GLU A 13 -22.85 -34.73 -30.09
CA GLU A 13 -22.31 -36.00 -29.49
C GLU A 13 -21.14 -36.80 -30.15
N THR A 14 -20.33 -37.60 -29.42
CA THR A 14 -20.51 -38.14 -28.05
C THR A 14 -19.48 -37.58 -27.02
N GLU A 15 -18.51 -38.25 -26.36
CA GLU A 15 -17.96 -39.63 -26.37
C GLU A 15 -17.31 -39.99 -24.99
N GLU A 16 -16.77 -41.20 -24.79
CA GLU A 16 -16.50 -41.80 -23.46
C GLU A 16 -15.11 -41.59 -22.82
N ALA A 17 -15.16 -41.54 -21.48
CA ALA A 17 -14.25 -42.07 -20.44
C ALA A 17 -12.80 -42.51 -20.74
N THR A 18 -11.92 -42.21 -19.77
CA THR A 18 -11.16 -43.26 -19.01
C THR A 18 -10.62 -42.68 -17.69
N ALA A 19 -10.02 -43.51 -16.82
CA ALA A 19 -9.72 -43.15 -15.43
C ALA A 19 -8.30 -43.55 -14.96
N ASP A 20 -7.94 -42.97 -13.81
CA ASP A 20 -6.98 -43.47 -12.80
C ASP A 20 -5.45 -43.25 -12.97
N ALA A 21 -4.79 -43.20 -11.79
CA ALA A 21 -3.38 -43.43 -11.49
C ALA A 21 -2.29 -42.71 -12.34
N GLY A 22 -1.99 -41.47 -11.99
CA GLY A 22 -0.77 -40.76 -12.40
C GLY A 22 -0.19 -39.89 -11.28
N ALA A 23 0.55 -40.48 -10.34
CA ALA A 23 1.14 -39.74 -9.23
C ALA A 23 2.28 -38.81 -9.71
N ALA A 24 2.12 -37.50 -9.48
CA ALA A 24 3.09 -36.45 -9.77
C ALA A 24 3.42 -35.65 -8.48
N PRO A 25 4.59 -34.99 -8.39
CA PRO A 25 5.21 -34.69 -7.11
C PRO A 25 4.81 -33.36 -6.47
N ASP A 26 4.83 -33.36 -5.14
CA ASP A 26 5.18 -32.26 -4.22
C ASP A 26 5.25 -30.84 -4.84
N GLU A 27 4.09 -30.26 -5.15
CA GLU A 27 4.02 -28.82 -5.41
C GLU A 27 4.18 -28.06 -4.09
N ALA A 28 5.42 -27.65 -3.82
CA ALA A 28 5.72 -26.67 -2.79
C ALA A 28 4.77 -25.47 -2.96
N PRO A 29 4.10 -25.00 -1.90
CA PRO A 29 3.03 -24.02 -2.04
C PRO A 29 3.57 -22.76 -2.68
N ALA A 30 2.99 -22.39 -3.82
CA ALA A 30 3.30 -21.14 -4.49
C ALA A 30 3.08 -19.99 -3.50
N THR A 31 4.16 -19.40 -3.01
CA THR A 31 4.10 -18.24 -2.11
C THR A 31 3.71 -17.03 -2.95
N GLU A 32 2.42 -16.93 -3.28
CA GLU A 32 1.79 -15.67 -3.62
C GLU A 32 2.30 -14.61 -2.63
N GLY A 33 2.67 -13.45 -3.17
CA GLY A 33 3.17 -12.31 -2.40
C GLY A 33 2.08 -11.64 -1.57
N LYS A 34 1.35 -12.43 -0.78
CA LYS A 34 0.37 -11.97 0.20
C LYS A 34 1.14 -11.34 1.35
N PHE A 35 1.50 -10.07 1.13
CA PHE A 35 1.73 -9.11 2.20
C PHE A 35 0.50 -9.18 3.09
N ALA A 36 0.63 -9.94 4.18
CA ALA A 36 -0.50 -10.22 5.04
C ALA A 36 -1.03 -8.88 5.55
N SER A 37 -2.35 -8.73 5.49
CA SER A 37 -3.05 -7.82 6.40
C SER A 37 -2.96 -8.38 7.82
N ALA A 38 -1.74 -8.47 8.34
CA ALA A 38 -1.52 -8.30 9.77
C ALA A 38 -2.23 -7.01 10.11
N ALA A 39 -3.26 -7.09 10.96
CA ALA A 39 -4.04 -5.94 11.34
C ALA A 39 -3.06 -4.89 11.89
N ALA A 40 -2.89 -3.80 11.14
CA ALA A 40 -2.10 -2.68 11.64
C ALA A 40 -2.74 -2.28 12.97
N PRO A 41 -1.96 -2.12 14.06
CA PRO A 41 -2.51 -1.73 15.35
C PRO A 41 -3.36 -0.49 15.10
N GLU A 42 -4.65 -0.58 15.41
CA GLU A 42 -5.66 0.32 14.83
C GLU A 42 -5.20 1.76 15.01
N ALA A 43 -4.98 2.44 13.89
CA ALA A 43 -4.35 3.75 13.86
C ALA A 43 -5.35 4.77 14.40
N SER A 44 -5.46 4.79 15.74
CA SER A 44 -6.62 5.28 16.48
C SER A 44 -7.10 6.59 15.88
N VAL A 45 -8.26 6.53 15.26
CA VAL A 45 -8.80 7.63 14.45
C VAL A 45 -9.01 8.78 15.43
N PRO A 46 -8.19 9.85 15.38
CA PRO A 46 -8.30 10.92 16.36
C PRO A 46 -9.70 11.52 16.21
N ASP A 47 -10.33 11.94 17.30
CA ASP A 47 -11.73 12.41 17.31
C ASP A 47 -12.00 13.49 16.25
N ALA A 48 -10.96 14.30 15.95
CA ALA A 48 -10.76 15.17 14.79
C ALA A 48 -11.19 14.62 13.40
N VAL A 49 -11.25 13.30 13.25
CA VAL A 49 -11.53 12.54 12.03
C VAL A 49 -12.69 11.55 12.27
N GLN A 50 -13.29 11.55 13.46
CA GLN A 50 -14.59 10.92 13.72
C GLN A 50 -15.76 11.89 13.47
N SER A 51 -15.48 13.19 13.46
CA SER A 51 -16.41 14.29 13.17
C SER A 51 -16.49 14.69 11.70
N VAL A 52 -15.79 14.00 10.79
CA VAL A 52 -15.84 14.21 9.33
C VAL A 52 -16.69 13.16 8.61
N PRO A 53 -17.21 13.42 7.40
CA PRO A 53 -17.97 12.44 6.63
C PRO A 53 -17.23 11.11 6.44
N GLU A 54 -17.98 10.00 6.43
CA GLU A 54 -17.42 8.64 6.38
C GLU A 54 -16.44 8.44 5.20
N GLU A 55 -16.76 8.97 4.02
CA GLU A 55 -15.88 8.91 2.85
C GLU A 55 -14.53 9.62 3.09
N THR A 56 -14.54 10.75 3.78
CA THR A 56 -13.33 11.50 4.18
C THR A 56 -12.55 10.75 5.25
N GLN A 57 -13.25 10.12 6.20
CA GLN A 57 -12.65 9.29 7.25
C GLN A 57 -11.97 8.04 6.67
N GLN A 58 -12.66 7.27 5.82
CA GLN A 58 -12.11 6.07 5.17
C GLN A 58 -10.85 6.42 4.36
N GLN A 59 -10.85 7.54 3.63
CA GLN A 59 -9.69 7.99 2.87
C GLN A 59 -8.54 8.43 3.78
N TYR A 60 -8.79 9.15 4.88
CA TYR A 60 -7.76 9.43 5.88
C TYR A 60 -7.17 8.15 6.46
N GLN A 61 -8.01 7.19 6.88
CA GLN A 61 -7.55 5.90 7.42
C GLN A 61 -6.67 5.14 6.41
N ALA A 62 -7.05 5.12 5.13
CA ALA A 62 -6.27 4.48 4.08
C ALA A 62 -4.88 5.10 3.89
N VAL A 63 -4.73 6.42 4.08
CA VAL A 63 -3.41 7.09 4.05
C VAL A 63 -2.66 6.89 5.36
N ALA A 64 -3.33 6.97 6.52
CA ALA A 64 -2.71 6.74 7.83
C ALA A 64 -2.17 5.30 7.99
N ALA A 65 -2.90 4.29 7.52
CA ALA A 65 -2.44 2.89 7.53
C ALA A 65 -1.20 2.66 6.65
N LYS A 66 -1.14 3.31 5.47
CA LYS A 66 0.07 3.34 4.63
C LYS A 66 1.21 4.12 5.32
N GLY A 67 0.90 5.15 6.10
CA GLY A 67 1.86 5.90 6.92
C GLY A 67 2.49 5.02 8.00
N ASN A 68 1.68 4.26 8.73
CA ASN A 68 2.15 3.28 9.70
C ASN A 68 2.98 2.16 9.02
N SER A 69 2.58 1.71 7.83
CA SER A 69 3.36 0.75 7.02
C SER A 69 4.74 1.29 6.64
N LEU A 70 4.81 2.57 6.21
CA LEU A 70 6.08 3.26 5.94
C LEU A 70 6.92 3.41 7.21
N LYS A 71 6.31 3.73 8.35
CA LYS A 71 6.98 3.81 9.65
C LYS A 71 7.65 2.47 10.00
N LEU A 72 6.89 1.38 9.98
CA LEU A 72 7.40 0.03 10.31
C LEU A 72 8.53 -0.42 9.38
N ALA A 73 8.40 -0.20 8.06
CA ALA A 73 9.46 -0.50 7.11
C ALA A 73 10.70 0.41 7.31
N GLY A 74 10.49 1.67 7.69
CA GLY A 74 11.55 2.58 8.09
C GLY A 74 12.26 2.14 9.36
N GLU A 75 11.53 1.69 10.39
CA GLU A 75 12.09 1.17 11.64
C GLU A 75 12.96 -0.07 11.40
N GLN A 76 12.62 -0.94 10.43
CA GLN A 76 13.49 -2.03 9.98
C GLN A 76 14.78 -1.52 9.31
N VAL A 77 14.69 -0.50 8.46
CA VAL A 77 15.88 0.16 7.85
C VAL A 77 16.77 0.81 8.91
N LEU A 78 16.18 1.49 9.90
CA LEU A 78 16.91 2.12 11.01
C LEU A 78 17.56 1.08 11.93
N SER A 79 16.92 -0.08 12.12
CA SER A 79 17.45 -1.20 12.93
C SER A 79 18.55 -1.99 12.23
N SER A 80 18.56 -2.02 10.88
CA SER A 80 19.52 -2.78 10.07
C SER A 80 20.98 -2.49 10.48
N GLY A 81 21.73 -3.51 10.92
CA GLY A 81 23.12 -3.34 11.37
C GLY A 81 24.14 -3.26 10.24
N SER A 82 23.87 -3.97 9.14
CA SER A 82 24.79 -4.24 8.04
C SER A 82 24.32 -3.67 6.70
N LYS A 83 25.20 -3.76 5.69
CA LYS A 83 24.92 -3.42 4.29
C LYS A 83 24.00 -4.44 3.62
N GLU A 84 24.00 -5.71 4.05
CA GLU A 84 23.09 -6.75 3.56
C GLU A 84 21.66 -6.59 4.08
N GLU A 85 21.45 -6.35 5.38
CA GLU A 85 20.12 -6.05 5.92
C GLU A 85 19.51 -4.82 5.23
N LEU A 86 20.32 -3.77 5.03
CA LEU A 86 19.93 -2.57 4.28
C LEU A 86 19.51 -2.86 2.84
N LYS A 87 20.15 -3.82 2.14
CA LYS A 87 19.72 -4.23 0.79
C LYS A 87 18.35 -4.93 0.80
N GLN A 88 17.95 -5.56 1.91
CA GLN A 88 16.66 -6.24 2.05
C GLN A 88 15.54 -5.28 2.49
N SER A 89 15.81 -4.41 3.47
CA SER A 89 14.80 -3.51 4.06
C SER A 89 14.55 -2.24 3.23
N LEU A 90 15.60 -1.65 2.64
CA LEU A 90 15.51 -0.36 1.94
C LEU A 90 14.59 -0.37 0.69
N PRO A 91 14.54 -1.41 -0.16
CA PRO A 91 13.63 -1.43 -1.31
C PRO A 91 12.15 -1.31 -0.90
N VAL A 92 11.75 -1.98 0.19
CA VAL A 92 10.38 -1.93 0.73
C VAL A 92 10.05 -0.51 1.20
N ALA A 93 10.94 0.11 1.97
CA ALA A 93 10.77 1.48 2.44
C ALA A 93 10.73 2.50 1.28
N ILE A 94 11.53 2.30 0.21
CA ILE A 94 11.51 3.15 -0.99
C ILE A 94 10.16 3.05 -1.71
N VAL A 95 9.62 1.85 -1.90
CA VAL A 95 8.31 1.64 -2.55
C VAL A 95 7.18 2.27 -1.73
N LEU A 96 7.17 2.04 -0.41
CA LEU A 96 6.19 2.64 0.49
C LEU A 96 6.27 4.18 0.49
N LYS A 97 7.49 4.76 0.53
CA LYS A 97 7.68 6.22 0.44
C LYS A 97 7.19 6.78 -0.90
N LYS A 98 7.44 6.08 -2.02
CA LYS A 98 7.00 6.48 -3.36
C LYS A 98 5.47 6.50 -3.48
N ASN A 99 4.78 5.55 -2.84
CA ASN A 99 3.32 5.53 -2.78
C ASN A 99 2.81 6.65 -1.84
N MET A 100 3.35 6.74 -0.62
CA MET A 100 3.01 7.78 0.36
C MET A 100 3.10 9.20 -0.18
N SER A 101 4.08 9.46 -1.06
CA SER A 101 4.23 10.77 -1.72
C SER A 101 3.04 11.13 -2.65
N LYS A 102 2.32 10.14 -3.19
CA LYS A 102 1.05 10.33 -3.91
C LYS A 102 -0.13 10.40 -2.96
N ASP A 103 -0.16 9.50 -1.97
CA ASP A 103 -1.24 9.40 -0.98
C ASP A 103 -1.40 10.71 -0.18
N VAL A 104 -0.29 11.36 0.18
CA VAL A 104 -0.26 12.72 0.78
C VAL A 104 -0.85 13.78 -0.15
N GLY A 105 -0.58 13.70 -1.46
CA GLY A 105 -1.18 14.60 -2.44
C GLY A 105 -2.71 14.44 -2.51
N GLN A 106 -3.19 13.20 -2.54
CA GLN A 106 -4.62 12.89 -2.48
C GLN A 106 -5.25 13.38 -1.17
N LEU A 107 -4.60 13.13 -0.03
CA LEU A 107 -5.07 13.60 1.28
C LEU A 107 -5.23 15.13 1.34
N TYR A 108 -4.31 15.87 0.70
CA TYR A 108 -4.41 17.33 0.65
C TYR A 108 -5.54 17.83 -0.26
N GLU A 109 -5.80 17.18 -1.40
CA GLU A 109 -7.00 17.49 -2.21
C GLU A 109 -8.29 17.17 -1.43
N GLN A 110 -8.33 16.06 -0.66
CA GLN A 110 -9.51 15.76 0.16
C GLN A 110 -9.70 16.74 1.33
N TYR A 111 -8.63 17.27 1.92
CA TYR A 111 -8.73 18.40 2.86
C TYR A 111 -9.35 19.64 2.19
N LYS A 112 -9.01 19.96 0.92
CA LYS A 112 -9.67 21.05 0.20
C LYS A 112 -11.15 20.76 -0.03
N ASN A 113 -11.49 19.56 -0.51
CA ASN A 113 -12.87 19.17 -0.78
C ASN A 113 -13.72 19.25 0.51
N PHE A 114 -13.23 18.67 1.61
CA PHE A 114 -13.87 18.74 2.92
C PHE A 114 -14.03 20.19 3.40
N LYS A 115 -12.98 21.02 3.29
CA LYS A 115 -13.05 22.47 3.61
C LYS A 115 -14.04 23.24 2.73
N SER A 116 -14.28 22.80 1.49
CA SER A 116 -15.23 23.44 0.56
C SER A 116 -16.67 22.95 0.73
N ALA A 117 -16.89 21.86 1.48
CA ALA A 117 -18.19 21.23 1.71
C ALA A 117 -18.65 21.27 3.17
N ASN A 118 -17.90 21.96 4.05
CA ASN A 118 -18.20 22.11 5.47
C ASN A 118 -17.89 23.55 5.91
N ASP A 119 -18.74 24.13 6.74
CA ASP A 119 -18.60 25.48 7.29
C ASP A 119 -18.00 25.51 8.71
N ASN A 120 -17.82 24.35 9.37
CA ASN A 120 -17.29 24.30 10.74
C ASN A 120 -15.76 24.47 10.76
N PRO A 121 -15.21 25.63 11.22
CA PRO A 121 -13.78 25.90 11.18
C PRO A 121 -12.97 24.99 12.11
N GLU A 122 -13.56 24.56 13.24
CA GLU A 122 -12.88 23.74 14.23
C GLU A 122 -12.61 22.34 13.68
N THR A 123 -13.62 21.70 13.07
CA THR A 123 -13.45 20.39 12.41
C THR A 123 -12.49 20.46 11.23
N ILE A 124 -12.49 21.56 10.48
CA ILE A 124 -11.56 21.79 9.36
C ILE A 124 -10.11 21.92 9.86
N GLU A 125 -9.88 22.62 10.98
CA GLU A 125 -8.57 22.73 11.62
C GLU A 125 -8.10 21.39 12.22
N GLN A 126 -8.98 20.69 12.92
CA GLN A 126 -8.72 19.36 13.48
C GLN A 126 -8.33 18.34 12.39
N PHE A 127 -9.10 18.24 11.30
CA PHE A 127 -8.80 17.35 10.18
C PHE A 127 -7.48 17.74 9.47
N LYS A 128 -7.24 19.04 9.29
CA LYS A 128 -5.97 19.60 8.76
C LYS A 128 -4.78 19.22 9.63
N GLU A 129 -4.88 19.30 10.96
CA GLU A 129 -3.80 18.89 11.86
C GLU A 129 -3.54 17.38 11.76
N ALA A 130 -4.59 16.55 11.78
CA ALA A 130 -4.43 15.10 11.60
C ALA A 130 -3.68 14.78 10.29
N CYS A 131 -4.05 15.41 9.17
CA CYS A 131 -3.34 15.28 7.90
C CYS A 131 -1.88 15.76 7.99
N ASN A 132 -1.62 16.91 8.61
CA ASN A 132 -0.28 17.44 8.81
C ASN A 132 0.60 16.54 9.70
N THR A 133 0.04 15.76 10.63
CA THR A 133 0.78 14.81 11.45
C THR A 133 1.28 13.63 10.61
N VAL A 134 0.40 13.00 9.80
CA VAL A 134 0.79 11.92 8.87
C VAL A 134 1.89 12.39 7.90
N ILE A 135 1.80 13.64 7.42
CA ILE A 135 2.82 14.25 6.56
C ILE A 135 4.15 14.46 7.31
N ARG A 136 4.13 15.02 8.53
CA ARG A 136 5.31 15.26 9.37
C ARG A 136 6.05 13.95 9.67
N ASP A 137 5.32 12.89 10.05
CA ASP A 137 5.92 11.59 10.36
C ASP A 137 6.55 10.92 9.14
N ALA A 138 5.86 10.94 7.98
CA ALA A 138 6.42 10.42 6.73
C ALA A 138 7.68 11.19 6.27
N GLN A 139 7.74 12.50 6.51
CA GLN A 139 8.92 13.32 6.23
C GLN A 139 10.07 13.02 7.20
N LYS A 140 9.79 12.89 8.50
CA LYS A 140 10.76 12.53 9.54
C LYS A 140 11.42 11.17 9.24
N MET A 141 10.60 10.14 9.01
CA MET A 141 11.08 8.79 8.67
C MET A 141 11.94 8.81 7.39
N HIS A 142 11.61 9.63 6.39
CA HIS A 142 12.44 9.75 5.20
C HIS A 142 13.84 10.30 5.50
N GLN A 143 13.95 11.34 6.34
CA GLN A 143 15.25 11.92 6.70
C GLN A 143 16.09 10.92 7.52
N GLU A 144 15.49 10.25 8.51
CA GLU A 144 16.19 9.25 9.34
C GLU A 144 16.69 8.06 8.48
N ILE A 145 15.86 7.56 7.54
CA ILE A 145 16.27 6.54 6.57
C ILE A 145 17.46 7.03 5.72
N LYS A 146 17.42 8.27 5.24
CA LYS A 146 18.48 8.85 4.40
C LYS A 146 19.80 8.94 5.19
N GLU A 147 19.76 9.39 6.43
CA GLU A 147 20.93 9.51 7.31
C GLU A 147 21.50 8.14 7.69
N LYS A 148 20.65 7.15 7.94
CA LYS A 148 21.05 5.75 8.17
C LYS A 148 21.77 5.14 6.95
N VAL A 149 21.19 5.27 5.76
CA VAL A 149 21.79 4.78 4.51
C VAL A 149 23.14 5.45 4.27
N TYR A 150 23.20 6.78 4.37
CA TYR A 150 24.43 7.57 4.25
C TYR A 150 25.51 7.10 5.24
N THR A 151 25.15 6.94 6.52
CA THR A 151 26.07 6.51 7.58
C THR A 151 26.66 5.13 7.31
N VAL A 152 25.86 4.14 6.88
CA VAL A 152 26.37 2.78 6.62
C VAL A 152 27.20 2.73 5.32
N TYR A 153 26.78 3.45 4.28
CA TYR A 153 27.47 3.40 2.99
C TYR A 153 28.76 4.23 2.95
N GLU A 154 28.88 5.33 3.69
CA GLU A 154 30.14 6.11 3.76
C GLU A 154 31.11 5.64 4.85
N LYS A 155 30.64 5.09 5.98
CA LYS A 155 31.56 4.50 6.99
C LYS A 155 32.15 3.15 6.55
N THR A 156 31.66 2.57 5.47
CA THR A 156 32.27 1.38 4.85
C THR A 156 33.21 1.85 3.73
N PRO A 157 34.54 1.87 3.93
CA PRO A 157 35.46 2.24 2.85
C PRO A 157 35.33 1.25 1.68
N PRO A 158 35.59 1.70 0.42
CA PRO A 158 35.72 0.77 -0.70
C PRO A 158 36.87 -0.20 -0.40
N SER A 159 36.58 -1.50 -0.53
CA SER A 159 37.54 -2.61 -0.45
C SER A 159 37.95 -3.06 -1.84
#